data_AF-A0A8T3NQV7-F1
#
_entry.id   AF-A0A8T3NQV7-F1
#
_cell.length_a   1.000
_cell.length_b   1.000
_cell.length_c   1.000
_cell.angle_alpha   90.00
_cell.angle_beta   90.00
_cell.angle_gamma   90.00
#
_symmetry.space_group_name_H-M   'P 1'
#
loop_
_entity.id
_entity.type
_entity.pdbx_description
1 polymer ?
#
loop_
_entity_poly.entity_id
_entity_poly.type
_entity_poly.pdbx_seq_one_letter_code
_entity_poly.pdbx_strand_id
1 'polypeptide(L)'
;MFVAGIAAGAYATAAILEVFGRGRSPIARAAHLLTFPLMAIAGLLLIVDLSRPERFWHMIVQSKTLFPMLKPWSPMSLGSWLVLLFPAFAFVSFVDALIDRGMFRLGGWRHGQTLHGSGAGRVWAVLGGLTALSVGIYSGVLLSVSQFPGW
;
A
#
# COMPACT_ATOMS: atom_id res chain seq x y z
N MET A 1 -12.36 1.75 5.30
CA MET A 1 -12.40 1.63 3.82
C MET A 1 -12.14 2.96 3.11
N PHE A 2 -12.83 4.06 3.46
CA PHE A 2 -12.63 5.37 2.79
C PHE A 2 -11.17 5.84 2.74
N VAL A 3 -10.46 5.85 3.88
CA VAL A 3 -9.06 6.31 3.98
C VAL A 3 -8.11 5.43 3.14
N ALA A 4 -8.30 4.12 3.18
CA ALA A 4 -7.51 3.17 2.37
C ALA A 4 -7.76 3.36 0.86
N GLY A 5 -9.00 3.68 0.46
CA GLY A 5 -9.33 4.00 -0.93
C GLY A 5 -8.65 5.28 -1.43
N ILE A 6 -8.61 6.33 -0.60
CA ILE A 6 -7.86 7.57 -0.94
C ILE A 6 -6.36 7.27 -1.07
N ALA A 7 -5.79 6.50 -0.14
CA ALA A 7 -4.39 6.10 -0.20
C ALA A 7 -4.07 5.33 -1.49
N ALA A 8 -4.93 4.38 -1.87
CA ALA A 8 -4.80 3.59 -3.09
C ALA A 8 -4.90 4.46 -4.35
N GLY A 9 -5.88 5.37 -4.42
CA GLY A 9 -6.04 6.31 -5.53
C GLY A 9 -4.87 7.28 -5.69
N ALA A 10 -4.32 7.78 -4.57
CA ALA A 10 -3.12 8.60 -4.59
C ALA A 10 -1.92 7.82 -5.17
N TYR A 11 -1.69 6.58 -4.70
CA TYR A 11 -0.58 5.77 -5.21
C TYR A 11 -0.76 5.40 -6.68
N ALA A 12 -1.98 5.06 -7.10
CA ALA A 12 -2.29 4.78 -8.50
C ALA A 12 -1.99 5.99 -9.40
N THR A 13 -2.34 7.19 -8.95
CA THR A 13 -2.03 8.44 -9.67
C THR A 13 -0.51 8.63 -9.82
N ALA A 14 0.26 8.38 -8.75
CA ALA A 14 1.72 8.45 -8.80
C ALA A 14 2.31 7.39 -9.76
N ALA A 15 1.78 6.16 -9.73
CA ALA A 15 2.20 5.08 -10.62
C ALA A 15 1.94 5.40 -12.10
N ILE A 16 0.78 5.99 -12.42
CA ILE A 16 0.46 6.46 -13.76
C ILE A 16 1.48 7.53 -14.20
N LEU A 17 1.76 8.51 -13.34
CA LEU A 17 2.75 9.55 -13.64
C LEU A 17 4.15 8.97 -13.85
N GLU A 18 4.56 7.97 -13.09
CA GLU A 18 5.83 7.25 -13.27
C GLU A 18 5.93 6.56 -14.64
N VAL A 19 4.85 5.89 -15.07
CA VAL A 19 4.79 5.22 -16.38
C VAL A 19 4.96 6.24 -17.51
N PHE A 20 4.33 7.41 -17.40
CA PHE A 20 4.49 8.52 -18.36
C PHE A 20 5.81 9.30 -18.22
N GLY A 21 6.75 8.84 -17.39
CA GLY A 21 8.05 9.51 -17.20
C GLY A 21 7.98 10.80 -16.36
N ARG A 22 6.83 11.08 -15.73
CA ARG A 22 6.59 12.20 -14.82
C ARG A 22 6.70 11.80 -13.35
N GLY A 23 7.46 10.74 -13.07
CA GLY A 23 7.71 10.22 -11.73
C GLY A 23 8.26 11.21 -10.72
N ARG A 24 9.11 12.12 -11.19
CA ARG A 24 9.71 13.20 -10.37
C ARG A 24 8.84 14.45 -10.26
N SER A 25 7.61 14.40 -10.79
CA SER A 25 6.72 15.55 -10.72
C SER A 25 6.35 15.86 -9.26
N PRO A 26 6.13 17.15 -8.91
CA PRO A 26 5.66 17.52 -7.59
C PRO A 26 4.38 16.78 -7.18
N ILE A 27 3.51 16.48 -8.14
CA ILE A 27 2.25 15.76 -7.94
C ILE A 27 2.49 14.30 -7.56
N ALA A 28 3.34 13.57 -8.31
CA ALA A 28 3.67 12.18 -7.99
C ALA A 28 4.31 12.04 -6.60
N ARG A 29 5.21 12.97 -6.27
CA ARG A 29 5.84 13.05 -4.95
C ARG A 29 4.83 13.35 -3.82
N ALA A 30 3.93 14.30 -4.02
CA ALA A 30 2.88 14.60 -3.05
C ALA A 30 1.97 13.38 -2.84
N ALA A 31 1.62 12.67 -3.90
CA ALA A 31 0.83 11.46 -3.83
C ALA A 31 1.52 10.35 -3.02
N HIS A 32 2.81 10.07 -3.27
CA HIS A 32 3.58 9.11 -2.47
C HIS A 32 3.71 9.53 -0.99
N LEU A 33 3.88 10.84 -0.73
CA LEU A 33 3.94 11.38 0.64
C LEU A 33 2.61 11.22 1.40
N LEU A 34 1.47 11.24 0.70
CA LEU A 34 0.16 11.07 1.31
C LEU A 34 -0.23 9.60 1.48
N THR A 35 0.16 8.72 0.55
CA THR A 35 -0.27 7.31 0.57
C THR A 35 0.11 6.60 1.87
N PHE A 36 1.37 6.66 2.28
CA PHE A 36 1.84 5.93 3.47
C PHE A 36 1.12 6.38 4.77
N PRO A 37 1.05 7.67 5.14
CA PRO A 37 0.35 8.09 6.35
C PRO A 37 -1.14 7.76 6.32
N LEU A 38 -1.81 7.91 5.16
CA LEU A 38 -3.21 7.49 5.02
C LEU A 38 -3.37 5.98 5.26
N MET A 39 -2.47 5.17 4.72
CA MET A 39 -2.54 3.72 4.90
C MET A 39 -2.17 3.29 6.33
N ALA A 40 -1.25 4.01 6.99
CA ALA A 40 -0.95 3.80 8.40
C ALA A 40 -2.16 4.11 9.29
N ILE A 41 -2.85 5.22 9.03
CA ILE A 41 -4.11 5.57 9.71
C ILE A 41 -5.16 4.48 9.46
N ALA A 42 -5.34 4.06 8.19
CA ALA A 42 -6.30 3.02 7.85
C ALA A 42 -5.99 1.68 8.54
N GLY A 43 -4.72 1.27 8.60
CA GLY A 43 -4.26 0.08 9.30
C GLY A 43 -4.48 0.17 10.81
N LEU A 44 -4.22 1.33 11.42
CA LEU A 44 -4.45 1.54 12.84
C LEU A 44 -5.93 1.50 13.20
N LEU A 45 -6.80 2.11 12.38
CA LEU A 45 -8.25 2.00 12.54
C LEU A 45 -8.71 0.54 12.44
N LEU A 46 -8.16 -0.24 11.51
CA LEU A 46 -8.46 -1.68 11.38
C LEU A 46 -8.06 -2.47 12.64
N ILE A 47 -6.89 -2.19 13.21
CA ILE A 47 -6.41 -2.87 14.42
C ILE A 47 -7.30 -2.54 15.63
N VAL A 48 -7.71 -1.28 15.77
CA VAL A 48 -8.63 -0.84 16.83
C VAL A 48 -10.00 -1.48 16.65
N ASP A 49 -10.52 -1.52 15.43
CA ASP A 49 -11.80 -2.14 15.08
C ASP A 49 -11.80 -3.65 15.37
N LEU A 50 -10.65 -4.32 15.22
CA LEU A 50 -10.54 -5.75 15.47
C LEU A 50 -10.79 -6.15 16.94
N SER A 51 -10.73 -5.23 17.92
CA SER A 51 -10.86 -5.42 19.39
C SER A 51 -9.92 -6.46 20.04
N ARG A 52 -9.28 -7.33 19.24
CA ARG A 52 -8.29 -8.35 19.58
C ARG A 52 -7.16 -8.30 18.53
N PRO A 53 -6.16 -7.41 18.69
CA PRO A 53 -5.11 -7.15 17.68
C PRO A 53 -4.28 -8.41 17.35
N GLU A 54 -4.20 -9.32 18.31
CA GLU A 54 -3.48 -10.59 18.24
C GLU A 54 -4.04 -11.53 17.16
N ARG A 55 -5.31 -11.37 16.74
CA ARG A 55 -5.86 -12.12 15.60
C ARG A 55 -5.20 -11.77 14.27
N PHE A 56 -4.76 -10.53 14.09
CA PHE A 56 -4.11 -10.09 12.86
C PHE A 56 -2.80 -10.86 12.64
N TRP A 57 -2.02 -11.05 13.72
CA TRP A 57 -0.79 -11.85 13.65
C TRP A 57 -1.05 -13.32 13.31
N HIS A 58 -2.05 -13.92 13.93
CA HIS A 58 -2.44 -15.31 13.66
C HIS A 58 -3.00 -15.51 12.24
N MET A 59 -3.45 -14.46 11.58
CA MET A 59 -3.91 -14.50 10.19
C MET A 59 -2.75 -14.42 9.18
N ILE A 60 -1.65 -13.75 9.54
CA ILE A 60 -0.47 -13.61 8.65
C ILE A 60 0.47 -14.80 8.82
N VAL A 61 0.74 -15.21 10.06
CA VAL A 61 1.70 -16.26 10.40
C VAL A 61 0.97 -17.41 11.09
N GLN A 62 1.18 -18.61 10.59
CA GLN A 62 0.64 -19.81 11.22
C GLN A 62 1.44 -20.13 12.49
N SER A 63 0.92 -19.81 13.68
CA SER A 63 1.66 -19.93 14.97
C SER A 63 2.26 -21.30 15.27
N LYS A 64 1.72 -22.39 14.70
CA LYS A 64 2.29 -23.75 14.88
C LYS A 64 3.51 -24.03 14.01
N THR A 65 3.71 -23.29 12.93
CA THR A 65 4.67 -23.67 11.88
C THR A 65 5.54 -22.50 11.42
N LEU A 66 5.27 -21.27 11.86
CA LEU A 66 5.93 -20.02 11.44
C LEU A 66 5.91 -19.75 9.93
N PHE A 67 5.16 -20.54 9.15
CA PHE A 67 4.98 -20.33 7.72
C PHE A 67 3.90 -19.28 7.43
N PRO A 68 4.02 -18.53 6.31
CA PRO A 68 3.00 -17.57 5.89
C PRO A 68 1.68 -18.29 5.61
N MET A 69 0.61 -17.85 6.28
CA MET A 69 -0.72 -18.44 6.12
C MET A 69 -1.43 -17.78 4.93
N LEU A 70 -1.25 -18.37 3.74
CA LEU A 70 -1.91 -17.96 2.51
C LEU A 70 -3.14 -18.84 2.27
N LYS A 71 -4.33 -18.34 2.64
CA LYS A 71 -5.60 -18.98 2.29
C LYS A 71 -6.29 -18.17 1.19
N PRO A 72 -5.96 -18.37 -0.09
CA PRO A 72 -6.53 -17.57 -1.19
C PRO A 72 -8.05 -17.71 -1.30
N TRP A 73 -8.61 -18.82 -0.80
CA TRP A 73 -10.03 -19.11 -0.74
C TRP A 73 -10.80 -18.31 0.34
N SER A 74 -10.09 -17.68 1.29
CA SER A 74 -10.70 -16.85 2.33
C SER A 74 -10.48 -15.39 1.99
N PRO A 75 -11.55 -14.62 1.70
CA PRO A 75 -11.44 -13.19 1.48
C PRO A 75 -10.66 -12.52 2.62
N MET A 76 -10.94 -12.89 3.87
CA MET A 76 -10.33 -12.30 5.05
C MET A 76 -8.79 -12.44 5.09
N SER A 77 -8.24 -13.61 4.71
CA SER A 77 -6.79 -13.83 4.64
C SER A 77 -6.16 -12.97 3.54
N LEU A 78 -6.78 -12.92 2.37
CA LEU A 78 -6.32 -12.10 1.25
C LEU A 78 -6.26 -10.61 1.62
N GLY A 79 -7.26 -10.11 2.34
CA GLY A 79 -7.31 -8.73 2.84
C GLY A 79 -6.15 -8.39 3.78
N SER A 80 -5.80 -9.28 4.71
CA SER A 80 -4.67 -9.04 5.61
C SER A 80 -3.32 -8.96 4.90
N TRP A 81 -3.11 -9.78 3.88
CA TRP A 81 -1.91 -9.73 3.04
C TRP A 81 -1.85 -8.45 2.21
N LEU A 82 -2.98 -7.98 1.67
CA LEU A 82 -3.04 -6.71 0.95
C LEU A 82 -2.75 -5.52 1.86
N VAL A 83 -3.31 -5.50 3.08
CA VAL A 83 -3.05 -4.47 4.09
C VAL A 83 -1.61 -4.50 4.60
N LEU A 84 -0.87 -5.60 4.43
CA LEU A 84 0.54 -5.68 4.79
C LEU A 84 1.46 -5.29 3.62
N LEU A 85 1.21 -5.83 2.43
CA LEU A 85 2.05 -5.63 1.24
C LEU A 85 1.95 -4.20 0.71
N PHE A 86 0.74 -3.64 0.58
CA PHE A 86 0.56 -2.31 -0.01
C PHE A 86 1.27 -1.20 0.77
N PRO A 87 1.11 -1.06 2.11
CA PRO A 87 1.86 -0.05 2.85
C PRO A 87 3.37 -0.30 2.86
N ALA A 88 3.86 -1.53 2.66
CA ALA A 88 5.29 -1.78 2.48
C ALA A 88 5.83 -1.14 1.19
N PHE A 89 5.12 -1.31 0.07
CA PHE A 89 5.44 -0.61 -1.18
C PHE A 89 5.32 0.91 -1.02
N ALA A 90 4.25 1.38 -0.38
CA ALA A 90 4.02 2.80 -0.12
C ALA A 90 5.08 3.41 0.79
N PHE A 91 5.60 2.66 1.76
CA PHE A 91 6.66 3.12 2.65
C PHE A 91 7.96 3.39 1.90
N VAL A 92 8.36 2.48 1.00
CA VAL A 92 9.55 2.67 0.17
C VAL A 92 9.40 3.92 -0.71
N SER A 93 8.24 4.10 -1.35
CA SER A 93 7.98 5.31 -2.16
C SER A 93 7.86 6.59 -1.33
N PHE A 94 7.35 6.49 -0.11
CA PHE A 94 7.28 7.60 0.84
C PHE A 94 8.69 8.05 1.26
N VAL A 95 9.57 7.10 1.58
CA VAL A 95 10.97 7.39 1.92
C VAL A 95 11.71 7.99 0.73
N ASP A 96 11.52 7.46 -0.48
CA ASP A 96 12.09 8.03 -1.70
C ASP A 96 11.62 9.47 -1.93
N ALA A 97 10.33 9.73 -1.76
CA ALA A 97 9.74 11.06 -1.86
C ALA A 97 10.27 12.05 -0.79
N LEU A 98 10.59 11.56 0.41
CA LEU A 98 11.15 12.35 1.51
C LEU A 98 12.62 12.73 1.24
N ILE A 99 13.39 11.79 0.67
CA ILE A 99 14.78 12.02 0.24
C ILE A 99 14.82 13.01 -0.93
N ASP A 100 13.86 12.90 -1.86
CA ASP A 100 13.74 13.84 -2.97
C ASP A 100 13.35 15.26 -2.50
N ARG A 101 12.68 15.41 -1.37
CA ARG A 101 12.48 16.72 -0.71
C ARG A 101 13.74 17.28 -0.05
N GLY A 102 14.84 16.52 0.00
CA GLY A 102 16.09 16.93 0.64
C GLY A 102 16.08 16.83 2.16
N MET A 103 15.08 16.17 2.75
CA MET A 103 14.96 16.04 4.22
C MET A 103 16.07 15.17 4.82
N PHE A 104 16.43 14.05 4.16
CA PHE A 104 17.45 13.10 4.63
C PHE A 104 18.22 12.47 3.45
N ARG A 105 19.44 11.98 3.70
CA ARG A 105 20.29 11.29 2.72
C ARG A 105 20.61 9.90 3.24
N LEU A 106 20.38 8.87 2.43
CA LEU A 106 20.57 7.46 2.80
C LEU A 106 21.53 6.80 1.81
N GLY A 107 22.83 6.87 2.11
CA GLY A 107 23.89 6.33 1.25
C GLY A 107 23.83 6.90 -0.17
N GLY A 108 23.56 6.03 -1.15
CA GLY A 108 23.41 6.37 -2.56
C GLY A 108 22.10 7.08 -2.92
N TRP A 109 21.08 7.05 -2.06
CA TRP A 109 19.86 7.83 -2.26
C TRP A 109 20.07 9.28 -1.87
N ARG A 110 20.06 10.14 -2.89
CA ARG A 110 20.27 11.59 -2.80
C ARG A 110 19.31 12.32 -3.73
N HIS A 111 19.11 13.61 -3.48
CA HIS A 111 18.36 14.49 -4.38
C HIS A 111 18.89 14.36 -5.82
N GLY A 112 18.03 13.96 -6.77
CA GLY A 112 18.39 13.67 -8.16
C GLY A 112 18.77 12.22 -8.50
N GLN A 113 19.10 11.39 -7.48
CA GLN A 113 19.35 9.94 -7.58
C GLN A 113 18.30 9.16 -6.77
N THR A 114 17.05 9.38 -7.11
CA THR A 114 15.87 8.75 -6.50
C THR A 114 15.50 7.45 -7.24
N LEU A 115 14.78 6.57 -6.56
CA LEU A 115 14.18 5.37 -7.13
C LEU A 115 13.23 5.77 -8.28
N HIS A 116 12.33 6.74 -8.04
CA HIS A 116 11.37 7.24 -9.02
C HIS A 116 12.04 8.18 -10.05
N GLY A 117 11.65 8.03 -11.31
CA GLY A 117 12.31 8.60 -12.48
C GLY A 117 13.41 7.71 -13.09
N SER A 118 13.58 6.49 -12.59
CA SER A 118 14.47 5.46 -13.16
C SER A 118 13.65 4.26 -13.67
N GLY A 119 14.29 3.37 -14.44
CA GLY A 119 13.63 2.12 -14.87
C GLY A 119 13.17 1.24 -13.70
N ALA A 120 13.95 1.20 -12.61
CA ALA A 120 13.60 0.47 -11.39
C ALA A 120 12.40 1.10 -10.67
N GLY A 121 12.33 2.43 -10.63
CA GLY A 121 11.19 3.18 -10.08
C GLY A 121 9.89 2.89 -10.83
N ARG A 122 9.94 2.78 -12.15
CA ARG A 122 8.78 2.39 -12.95
C ARG A 122 8.26 1.00 -12.59
N VAL A 123 9.14 0.02 -12.46
CA VAL A 123 8.74 -1.34 -12.04
C VAL A 123 8.14 -1.30 -10.63
N TRP A 124 8.79 -0.59 -9.70
CA TRP A 124 8.31 -0.44 -8.33
C TRP A 124 6.93 0.22 -8.25
N ALA A 125 6.72 1.29 -9.00
CA ALA A 125 5.47 2.02 -9.03
C ALA A 125 4.34 1.20 -9.67
N VAL A 126 4.64 0.41 -10.72
CA VAL A 126 3.67 -0.53 -11.31
C VAL A 126 3.29 -1.62 -10.32
N LEU A 127 4.26 -2.26 -9.66
CA LEU A 127 3.98 -3.30 -8.65
C LEU A 127 3.15 -2.73 -7.50
N GLY A 128 3.56 -1.57 -6.95
CA GLY A 128 2.80 -0.90 -5.91
C GLY A 128 1.41 -0.46 -6.38
N GLY A 129 1.27 -0.02 -7.63
CA GLY A 129 -0.01 0.38 -8.23
C GLY A 129 -0.98 -0.79 -8.37
N LEU A 130 -0.48 -1.96 -8.77
CA LEU A 130 -1.27 -3.20 -8.80
C LEU A 130 -1.73 -3.61 -7.39
N THR A 131 -0.86 -3.49 -6.38
CA THR A 131 -1.27 -3.77 -4.99
C THR A 131 -2.29 -2.74 -4.47
N ALA A 132 -2.15 -1.47 -4.85
CA ALA A 132 -3.10 -0.40 -4.50
C ALA A 132 -4.49 -0.66 -5.10
N LEU A 133 -4.54 -1.00 -6.39
CA LEU A 133 -5.77 -1.39 -7.07
C LEU A 133 -6.40 -2.62 -6.43
N SER A 134 -5.59 -3.60 -6.06
CA SER A 134 -6.07 -4.80 -5.38
C SER A 134 -6.72 -4.48 -4.03
N VAL A 135 -6.16 -3.58 -3.22
CA VAL A 135 -6.77 -3.09 -1.97
C VAL A 135 -8.12 -2.42 -2.23
N GLY A 136 -8.20 -1.59 -3.27
CA GLY A 136 -9.44 -0.92 -3.68
C GLY A 136 -10.53 -1.90 -4.11
N ILE A 137 -10.20 -2.82 -5.02
CA ILE A 137 -11.10 -3.84 -5.56
C ILE A 137 -11.56 -4.81 -4.46
N TYR A 138 -10.66 -5.22 -3.58
CA TYR A 138 -10.95 -6.17 -2.51
C TYR A 138 -12.09 -5.69 -1.59
N SER A 139 -12.19 -4.38 -1.37
CA SER A 139 -13.30 -3.79 -0.62
C SER A 139 -14.66 -4.04 -1.31
N GLY A 140 -14.70 -3.95 -2.65
CA GLY A 140 -15.90 -4.25 -3.44
C GLY A 140 -16.24 -5.75 -3.44
N VAL A 141 -15.23 -6.62 -3.50
CA VAL A 141 -15.43 -8.08 -3.42
C VAL A 141 -16.08 -8.45 -2.09
N LEU A 142 -15.61 -7.88 -0.97
CA LEU A 142 -16.20 -8.11 0.35
C LEU A 142 -17.68 -7.73 0.40
N LEU A 143 -18.06 -6.60 -0.19
CA LEU A 143 -19.47 -6.20 -0.28
C LEU A 143 -20.28 -7.20 -1.10
N SER A 144 -19.75 -7.64 -2.24
CA SER A 144 -20.44 -8.58 -3.15
C SER A 144 -20.64 -9.98 -2.58
N VAL A 145 -19.76 -10.46 -1.69
CA VAL A 145 -19.90 -11.79 -1.07
C VAL A 145 -20.65 -11.77 0.26
N SER A 146 -20.96 -10.58 0.80
CA SER A 146 -21.67 -10.45 2.07
C SER A 146 -23.18 -10.59 1.86
N GLN A 147 -23.82 -11.59 2.49
CA GLN A 147 -25.25 -11.90 2.32
C GLN A 147 -26.22 -10.92 3.03
N PHE A 148 -25.86 -9.64 3.19
CA PHE A 148 -26.75 -8.66 3.80
C PHE A 148 -27.80 -8.20 2.78
N PRO A 149 -29.11 -8.33 3.07
CA PRO A 149 -30.15 -7.88 2.17
C PRO A 149 -30.19 -6.35 2.18
N GLY A 150 -29.54 -5.73 1.20
CA GLY A 150 -29.35 -4.28 1.09
C GLY A 150 -28.37 -3.86 -0.02
N TRP A 151 -27.60 -4.81 -0.56
CA TRP A 151 -26.84 -4.74 -1.81
C TRP A 151 -26.83 -6.11 -2.49
#